data_AF-A0A520MB99-F1
#
_entry.id   AF-A0A520MB99-F1
#
_cell.length_a   1.000
_cell.length_b   1.000
_cell.length_c   1.000
_cell.angle_alpha   90.00
_cell.angle_beta   90.00
_cell.angle_gamma   90.00
#
_symmetry.space_group_name_H-M   'P 1'
#
loop_
_entity.id
_entity.type
_entity.pdbx_description
1 polymer ?
#
loop_
_entity_poly.entity_id
_entity_poly.type
_entity_poly.pdbx_seq_one_letter_code
_entity_poly.pdbx_strand_id
1 'polypeptide(L)' 'LRAVEPKTPRWHMYDCASLSESDRPAVCSDGSYPETIQEMAWTSPIWYQGN' A
#
# COMPACT_ATOMS: atom_id res chain seq x y z
N LEU A 1 -6.24 -19.44 4.18
CA LEU A 1 -4.98 -19.08 3.50
C LEU A 1 -4.69 -17.61 3.80
N ARG A 2 -3.44 -17.19 3.99
CA ARG A 2 -3.12 -15.76 4.04
C ARG A 2 -2.52 -15.38 2.70
N ALA A 3 -3.18 -14.50 1.95
CA ALA A 3 -2.57 -13.92 0.77
C ALA A 3 -1.63 -12.80 1.24
N VAL A 4 -0.35 -12.93 0.92
CA VAL A 4 0.65 -11.89 1.14
C VAL A 4 0.99 -11.35 -0.23
N GLU A 5 0.69 -10.08 -0.48
CA GLU A 5 1.00 -9.44 -1.76
C GLU A 5 2.51 -9.11 -1.84
N PRO A 6 3.05 -8.63 -2.97
CA PRO A 6 4.34 -7.94 -2.98
C PRO A 6 4.24 -6.57 -2.30
N LYS A 7 5.36 -6.01 -1.86
CA LYS A 7 5.40 -4.61 -1.39
C LYS A 7 5.05 -3.66 -2.54
N THR A 8 4.20 -2.68 -2.28
CA THR A 8 3.78 -1.66 -3.24
C THR A 8 4.01 -0.26 -2.67
N PRO A 9 4.19 0.79 -3.50
CA PRO A 9 4.23 2.16 -3.03
C PRO A 9 2.93 2.55 -2.32
N ARG A 10 3.03 3.38 -1.27
CA ARG A 10 1.86 4.00 -0.64
C ARG A 10 1.24 5.05 -1.56
N TRP A 11 -0.05 5.34 -1.35
CA TRP A 11 -0.78 6.35 -2.12
C TRP A 11 -0.09 7.72 -2.19
N HIS A 12 0.45 8.21 -1.07
CA HIS A 12 1.13 9.51 -1.03
C HIS A 12 2.35 9.59 -1.97
N MET A 13 3.01 8.48 -2.29
CA MET A 13 4.14 8.49 -3.24
C MET A 13 3.68 8.83 -4.65
N TYR A 14 2.47 8.41 -5.04
CA TYR A 14 1.89 8.78 -6.34
C TYR A 14 1.50 10.26 -6.36
N ASP A 15 0.92 10.77 -5.27
CA ASP A 15 0.58 12.18 -5.14
C ASP A 15 1.85 13.05 -5.23
N CYS A 16 2.90 12.70 -4.46
CA CYS A 16 4.19 13.39 -4.50
C CYS A 16 4.85 13.34 -5.88
N ALA A 17 4.75 12.22 -6.60
CA ALA A 17 5.30 12.07 -7.95
C ALA A 17 4.57 12.92 -9.00
N SER A 18 3.30 13.27 -8.76
CA SER A 18 2.51 14.15 -9.63
C SER A 18 2.87 15.63 -9.51
N LEU A 19 3.53 16.02 -8.42
CA LEU A 19 3.93 17.39 -8.12
C LEU A 19 5.35 17.69 -8.62
N SER A 20 5.57 18.94 -9.02
CA SER A 20 6.90 19.48 -9.25
C SER A 20 7.70 19.49 -7.94
N GLU A 21 9.04 19.39 -8.00
CA GLU A 21 9.85 19.32 -6.79
C GLU A 21 9.68 20.52 -5.85
N SER A 22 9.44 21.72 -6.39
CA SER A 22 9.22 22.93 -5.60
C SER A 22 7.87 22.95 -4.88
N ASP A 23 6.89 22.20 -5.38
CA ASP A 23 5.51 22.18 -4.84
C ASP A 23 5.28 20.99 -3.89
N ARG A 24 6.26 20.11 -3.74
CA ARG A 24 6.15 18.94 -2.86
C ARG A 24 6.11 19.36 -1.39
N PRO A 25 5.08 18.94 -0.62
CA PRO A 25 5.08 19.15 0.82
C PRO A 25 6.21 18.37 1.51
N ALA A 26 6.59 18.78 2.72
CA ALA A 26 7.69 18.17 3.48
C ALA A 26 7.52 16.64 3.68
N VAL A 27 6.28 16.17 3.79
CA VAL A 27 5.95 14.75 3.96
C VAL A 27 6.46 13.85 2.83
N CYS A 28 6.72 14.42 1.64
CA CYS A 28 7.26 13.67 0.52
C CYS A 28 8.73 13.26 0.71
N SER A 29 9.45 13.83 1.68
CA SER A 29 10.89 13.58 1.88
C SER A 29 11.35 13.57 3.34
N ASP A 30 10.50 13.92 4.30
CA ASP A 30 10.86 14.00 5.72
C ASP A 30 10.88 12.64 6.46
N GLY A 31 10.44 11.57 5.80
CA GLY A 31 10.42 10.21 6.36
C GLY A 31 9.33 9.97 7.40
N SER A 32 8.32 10.86 7.52
CA SER A 32 7.20 10.71 8.46
C SER A 32 6.39 9.43 8.22
N TYR A 33 6.34 8.94 6.98
CA TYR A 33 5.65 7.71 6.61
C TYR A 33 6.55 6.77 5.81
N PRO A 34 6.39 5.44 5.95
CA PRO A 34 7.04 4.49 5.06
C PRO A 34 6.59 4.68 3.61
N GLU A 35 7.53 4.61 2.67
CA GLU A 35 7.27 4.76 1.23
C GLU A 35 6.43 3.61 0.65
N THR A 36 6.48 2.43 1.29
CA THR A 36 5.80 1.21 0.81
C THR A 36 4.82 0.65 1.84
N ILE A 37 3.84 -0.11 1.34
CA ILE A 37 2.93 -0.96 2.11
C ILE A 37 3.09 -2.41 1.70
N GLN A 38 2.73 -3.30 2.63
CA GLN A 38 2.61 -4.72 2.40
C GLN A 38 1.22 -5.15 2.83
N GLU A 39 0.34 -5.32 1.84
CA GLU A 39 -1.03 -5.73 2.11
C GLU A 39 -1.10 -7.22 2.42
N MET A 40 -2.06 -7.57 3.29
CA MET A 40 -2.29 -8.92 3.77
C MET A 40 -3.79 -9.16 3.83
N ALA A 41 -4.33 -9.76 2.78
CA ALA A 41 -5.73 -10.14 2.76
C ALA A 41 -5.94 -11.46 3.53
N TRP A 42 -6.92 -11.45 4.43
CA TRP A 42 -7.43 -12.67 5.02
C TRP A 42 -8.39 -13.32 4.03
N THR A 43 -8.13 -14.56 3.61
CA THR A 43 -9.15 -15.32 2.88
C THR A 43 -10.19 -15.79 3.90
N SER A 44 -11.45 -15.44 3.72
CA SER A 44 -12.54 -16.06 4.47
C SER A 44 -12.53 -17.58 4.21
N PRO A 45 -12.75 -18.42 5.24
CA PRO A 45 -12.89 -19.85 5.01
C PRO A 45 -14.10 -20.10 4.09
N ILE A 46 -13.87 -20.83 2.99
CA ILE A 46 -14.96 -21.34 2.15
C ILE A 46 -15.49 -22.60 2.84
N TRP A 47 -16.69 -22.52 3.41
CA TRP A 47 -17.41 -23.69 3.90
C TRP A 47 -18.18 -24.30 2.73
N TYR A 48 -17.72 -25.45 2.23
CA TYR A 48 -18.38 -26.19 1.15
C TYR A 48 -18.92 -27.51 1.71
N GLN A 49 -20.21 -27.76 1.53
CA GLN A 49 -20.81 -29.10 1.66
C GLN A 49 -21.22 -29.55 0.28
N GLY A 50 -20.55 -30.59 -0.24
CA GLY A 50 -20.98 -31.31 -1.44
C GLY A 50 -22.10 -32.28 -1.08
N ASN A 51 -23.11 -32.36 -1.93
CA ASN A 51 -24.15 -33.40 -1.87
C ASN A 51 -23.60 -34.74 -2.35
#